data_AF-A0A964GJI8-F1
#
_entry.id   AF-A0A964GJI8-F1
#
_cell.length_a   1.000
_cell.length_b   1.000
_cell.length_c   1.000
_cell.angle_alpha   90.00
_cell.angle_beta   90.00
_cell.angle_gamma   90.00
#
_symmetry.space_group_name_H-M   'P 1'
#
loop_
_entity.id
_entity.type
_entity.pdbx_description
1 polymer ?
#
loop_
_entity_poly.entity_id
_entity_poly.type
_entity_poly.pdbx_seq_one_letter_code
_entity_poly.pdbx_strand_id
1 'polypeptide(L)' 'MNRIAEIRKSAGIKQRDLVARLGWTQARLSNYESGLRMPGLSECRAITTALNDLGAECALDDVFPPELDEPRAA' A
#
# COMPACT_ATOMS: atom_id res chain seq x y z
N MET A 1 0.60 6.30 -8.51
CA MET A 1 1.80 5.65 -7.89
C MET A 1 1.44 5.23 -6.44
N ASN A 2 1.88 4.08 -5.92
CA ASN A 2 1.58 3.67 -4.52
C ASN A 2 2.84 3.64 -3.64
N ARG A 3 2.67 3.75 -2.32
CA ARG A 3 3.74 3.83 -1.31
C ARG A 3 3.74 2.67 -0.33
N ILE A 4 3.16 1.53 -0.71
CA ILE A 4 3.01 0.35 0.17
C ILE A 4 4.37 -0.08 0.73
N ALA A 5 5.36 -0.27 -0.15
CA ALA A 5 6.69 -0.73 0.24
C ALA A 5 7.44 0.29 1.11
N GLU A 6 7.23 1.58 0.86
CA GLU A 6 7.86 2.67 1.61
C GLU A 6 7.35 2.71 3.06
N ILE A 7 6.03 2.77 3.24
CA ILE A 7 5.39 2.78 4.56
C ILE A 7 5.70 1.51 5.34
N ARG A 8 5.65 0.36 4.66
CA ARG A 8 5.98 -0.92 5.27
C ARG A 8 7.42 -0.92 5.82
N LYS A 9 8.38 -0.41 5.04
CA LYS A 9 9.79 -0.35 5.44
C LYS A 9 10.03 0.67 6.55
N SER A 10 9.40 1.85 6.50
CA SER A 10 9.55 2.87 7.54
C SER A 10 8.99 2.41 8.89
N ALA A 11 7.92 1.62 8.88
CA ALA A 11 7.34 0.99 10.06
C ALA A 11 8.05 -0.31 10.51
N GLY A 12 9.13 -0.73 9.83
CA GLY A 12 9.85 -1.96 10.17
C GLY A 12 9.10 -3.27 9.87
N ILE A 13 8.01 -3.21 9.09
CA ILE A 13 7.16 -4.35 8.76
C ILE A 13 7.83 -5.17 7.63
N LYS A 14 7.88 -6.50 7.76
CA LYS A 14 8.38 -7.36 6.66
C LYS A 14 7.26 -7.66 5.68
N GLN A 15 7.61 -7.82 4.40
CA GLN A 15 6.65 -8.14 3.35
C GLN A 15 5.83 -9.40 3.69
N ARG A 16 6.48 -10.44 4.24
CA ARG A 16 5.81 -11.69 4.66
C ARG A 16 4.75 -11.48 5.75
N ASP A 17 4.95 -10.51 6.64
CA ASP A 17 4.05 -10.26 7.76
C ASP A 17 2.77 -9.56 7.24
N LEU A 18 2.94 -8.62 6.31
CA LEU A 18 1.83 -7.99 5.59
C LEU A 18 1.05 -9.01 4.73
N VAL A 19 1.75 -9.89 4.02
CA VAL A 19 1.13 -10.98 3.24
C VAL A 19 0.29 -11.89 4.14
N ALA A 20 0.84 -12.29 5.29
CA ALA A 20 0.14 -13.13 6.26
C ALA A 20 -1.10 -12.42 6.83
N ARG A 21 -0.97 -11.13 7.18
CA ARG A 21 -2.09 -10.32 7.68
C ARG A 21 -3.23 -10.16 6.66
N LEU A 22 -2.88 -10.09 5.37
CA LEU A 22 -3.84 -9.97 4.26
C LEU A 22 -4.41 -11.31 3.80
N GLY A 23 -3.80 -12.44 4.17
CA GLY A 23 -4.15 -13.75 3.63
C GLY A 23 -3.87 -13.88 2.13
N TRP A 24 -2.88 -13.16 1.61
CA TRP A 24 -2.56 -13.14 0.18
C TRP A 24 -1.32 -13.98 -0.13
N THR A 25 -0.96 -14.06 -1.41
CA THR A 25 0.35 -14.59 -1.82
C THR A 25 1.38 -13.47 -1.84
N GLN A 26 2.66 -13.81 -1.62
CA GLN A 26 3.75 -12.85 -1.72
C GLN A 26 3.81 -12.21 -3.11
N ALA A 27 3.61 -13.00 -4.18
CA ALA A 27 3.60 -12.50 -5.55
C ALA A 27 2.50 -11.44 -5.79
N ARG A 28 1.32 -11.61 -5.19
CA ARG A 28 0.24 -10.61 -5.29
C ARG A 28 0.67 -9.28 -4.68
N LEU A 29 1.23 -9.30 -3.47
CA LEU A 29 1.70 -8.08 -2.83
C LEU A 29 2.87 -7.44 -3.59
N SER A 30 3.84 -8.23 -4.04
CA SER A 30 4.97 -7.74 -4.86
C SER A 30 4.50 -7.08 -6.15
N ASN A 31 3.46 -7.62 -6.82
CA ASN A 31 2.90 -6.99 -8.02
C ASN A 31 2.29 -5.61 -7.71
N TYR A 32 1.68 -5.43 -6.54
CA TYR A 32 1.20 -4.12 -6.10
C TYR A 32 2.36 -3.19 -5.74
N GLU A 33 3.31 -3.64 -4.91
CA GLU A 33 4.48 -2.85 -4.49
C GLU A 33 5.33 -2.38 -5.69
N SER A 34 5.45 -3.19 -6.75
CA SER A 34 6.18 -2.84 -7.98
C SER A 34 5.33 -2.08 -9.01
N GLY A 35 4.05 -1.83 -8.75
CA GLY A 35 3.14 -1.17 -9.69
C GLY A 35 2.76 -1.99 -10.93
N LEU A 36 3.14 -3.27 -11.00
CA LEU A 36 2.77 -4.19 -12.08
C LEU A 36 1.27 -4.46 -12.12
N ARG A 37 0.59 -4.34 -10.98
CA ARG A 37 -0.86 -4.40 -10.86
C ARG A 37 -1.34 -3.20 -10.06
N MET A 38 -2.44 -2.60 -10.51
CA MET A 38 -3.16 -1.58 -9.76
C MET A 38 -4.13 -2.25 -8.77
N PRO A 39 -4.04 -1.97 -7.47
CA PRO A 39 -5.05 -2.41 -6.50
C PRO A 39 -6.37 -1.67 -6.73
N GLY A 40 -7.49 -2.36 -6.55
CA GLY A 40 -8.82 -1.73 -6.49
C GLY A 40 -9.05 -1.10 -5.12
N LEU A 41 -10.15 -0.35 -4.96
CA LEU A 41 -10.47 0.34 -3.71
C LEU A 41 -10.56 -0.62 -2.51
N SER A 42 -11.09 -1.83 -2.70
CA SER A 42 -11.13 -2.89 -1.69
C SER A 42 -9.73 -3.29 -1.22
N GLU A 43 -8.82 -3.51 -2.17
CA GLU A 43 -7.43 -3.85 -1.88
C GLU A 43 -6.71 -2.70 -1.20
N CYS A 44 -6.92 -1.46 -1.65
CA CYS A 44 -6.32 -0.29 -1.03
C CYS A 44 -6.69 -0.20 0.45
N ARG A 45 -7.99 -0.32 0.76
CA ARG A 45 -8.48 -0.34 2.15
C ARG A 45 -7.89 -1.50 2.95
N ALA A 46 -7.86 -2.70 2.38
CA ALA A 46 -7.31 -3.88 3.05
C ALA A 46 -5.82 -3.69 3.38
N ILE A 47 -5.03 -3.15 2.44
CA ILE A 47 -3.61 -2.89 2.63
C ILE A 47 -3.37 -1.85 3.71
N THR A 48 -4.08 -0.71 3.66
CA THR A 48 -3.96 0.34 4.69
C THR A 48 -4.34 -0.18 6.08
N THR A 49 -5.47 -0.90 6.22
CA THR A 49 -5.86 -1.51 7.50
C THR A 49 -4.80 -2.49 7.99
N ALA A 50 -4.30 -3.37 7.12
CA ALA A 50 -3.29 -4.36 7.49
C ALA A 50 -1.96 -3.73 7.90
N LEU A 51 -1.55 -2.62 7.26
CA LEU A 51 -0.39 -1.84 7.67
C LEU A 51 -0.59 -1.26 9.07
N ASN A 52 -1.75 -0.68 9.35
CA ASN A 52 -2.07 -0.11 10.66
C ASN A 52 -2.11 -1.17 11.77
N ASP A 53 -2.69 -2.34 11.49
CA ASP A 53 -2.71 -3.46 12.44
C ASP A 53 -1.32 -4.01 12.77
N LEU A 54 -0.35 -3.81 11.86
CA LEU A 54 1.05 -4.19 12.04
C LEU A 54 1.90 -3.07 12.64
N GLY A 55 1.29 -1.95 13.02
CA GLY A 55 1.94 -0.84 13.73
C GLY A 55 2.42 0.30 12.84
N ALA A 56 2.04 0.36 11.56
CA ALA A 56 2.17 1.61 10.80
C ALA A 56 1.10 2.60 11.27
N GLU A 57 1.39 3.90 11.23
CA GLU A 57 0.38 4.94 11.40
C GLU A 57 0.21 5.65 10.06
N CYS A 58 -0.76 5.19 9.26
CA CYS A 58 -0.99 5.71 7.91
C CYS A 58 -2.47 5.74 7.51
N ALA A 59 -2.84 6.73 6.71
CA ALA A 59 -4.12 6.85 6.04
C ALA A 59 -4.10 6.23 4.64
N LEU A 60 -5.28 6.10 4.03
CA LEU A 60 -5.41 5.60 2.66
C LEU A 60 -4.58 6.46 1.68
N ASP A 61 -4.64 7.78 1.85
CA ASP A 61 -3.95 8.75 1.00
C ASP A 61 -2.43 8.79 1.23
N ASP A 62 -1.95 8.29 2.37
CA ASP A 62 -0.51 8.11 2.57
C ASP A 62 0.01 6.93 1.74
N VAL A 63 -0.75 5.84 1.71
CA VAL A 63 -0.39 4.60 0.98
C VAL A 63 -0.68 4.72 -0.51
N PHE A 64 -1.78 5.37 -0.87
CA PHE A 64 -2.26 5.57 -2.23
C PHE A 64 -2.57 7.06 -2.42
N PRO A 65 -1.54 7.91 -2.52
CA PRO A 65 -1.76 9.33 -2.68
C PRO A 65 -2.60 9.59 -3.94
N PRO A 66 -3.55 10.55 -3.88
CA PRO A 66 -4.18 11.03 -5.08
C PRO A 66 -3.06 11.45 -6.04
N GLU A 67 -3.25 11.22 -7.34
CA GLU A 67 -2.33 11.82 -8.31
C GLU A 67 -2.37 13.32 -8.03
N LEU A 68 -1.28 13.84 -7.47
CA LEU A 68 -1.09 15.27 -7.28
C LEU A 68 -1.46 15.87 -8.63
N ASP A 69 -2.48 16.73 -8.64
CA ASP A 69 -2.84 17.54 -9.79
C ASP A 69 -1.52 17.94 -10.48
N GLU A 70 -1.23 17.37 -11.65
CA GLU A 70 -0.50 18.16 -12.63
C GLU A 70 -1.29 19.46 -12.68
N PRO A 71 -0.66 20.63 -12.44
CA PRO A 71 -1.39 21.87 -12.34
C PRO A 71 -2.31 21.93 -13.55
N ARG A 72 -3.63 21.93 -13.33
CA ARG A 72 -4.61 22.12 -14.40
C ARG A 72 -4.17 23.40 -15.08
N ALA A 73 -3.56 23.27 -16.25
CA ALA A 73 -3.15 24.40 -17.05
C ALA A 73 -4.43 25.23 -17.25
N ALA A 74 -4.43 26.42 -16.63
CA ALA A 74 -5.52 27.37 -16.65
C ALA A 74 -5.69 27.94 -18.07
#